data_AF-A0A5D0NIY7-F1
#
_entry.id   AF-A0A5D0NIY7-F1
#
_cell.length_a   1.000
_cell.length_b   1.000
_cell.length_c   1.000
_cell.angle_alpha   90.00
_cell.angle_beta   90.00
_cell.angle_gamma   90.00
#
_symmetry.space_group_name_H-M   'P 1'
#
loop_
_entity.id
_entity.type
_entity.pdbx_description
1 polymer ?
#
loop_
_entity_poly.entity_id
_entity_poly.type
_entity_poly.pdbx_seq_one_letter_code
_entity_poly.pdbx_strand_id
1 'polypeptide(L)'
;AFGLELELTEGMRFDKGYIAPLFITDSDRLEAVLDDPYVLIVSGKVSANRDVLPLLDKVVQSGKPVLVIAEDVEGEALATLVVNKMKGVLRSVAVRAPGFGDRRKAMLNDIAILTGGQVVAEEVGLKLETATLDLLGRA
;
A
#
# COMPACT_ATOMS: atom_id res chain seq x y z
N ALA A 1 -10.85 -27.44 30.11
CA ALA A 1 -11.54 -26.13 30.13
C ALA A 1 -11.30 -25.49 28.77
N PHE A 2 -12.36 -25.16 28.03
CA PHE A 2 -12.25 -24.38 26.80
C PHE A 2 -11.83 -22.96 27.21
N GLY A 3 -10.55 -22.65 27.05
CA GLY A 3 -10.01 -21.32 27.32
C GLY A 3 -10.41 -20.38 26.20
N LEU A 4 -11.08 -19.28 26.54
CA LEU A 4 -11.16 -18.10 25.67
C LEU A 4 -9.75 -17.52 25.58
N GLU A 5 -9.09 -17.65 24.43
CA GLU A 5 -7.93 -16.84 24.10
C GLU A 5 -8.42 -15.47 23.62
N LEU A 6 -8.14 -14.44 24.42
CA LEU A 6 -8.32 -13.04 24.04
C LEU A 6 -7.14 -12.64 23.17
N GLU A 7 -7.30 -12.71 21.85
CA GLU A 7 -6.32 -12.16 20.91
C GLU A 7 -6.57 -10.64 20.77
N LEU A 8 -5.85 -9.83 21.54
CA LEU A 8 -5.87 -8.38 21.39
C LEU A 8 -5.13 -8.02 20.10
N THR A 9 -5.86 -7.59 19.06
CA THR A 9 -5.24 -7.05 17.84
C THR A 9 -5.12 -5.55 17.98
N GLU A 10 -3.90 -5.05 18.25
CA GLU A 10 -3.61 -3.63 18.11
C GLU A 10 -3.54 -3.28 16.61
N GLY A 11 -4.39 -2.35 16.16
CA GLY A 11 -4.46 -1.92 14.77
C GLY A 11 -5.37 -2.79 13.87
N MET A 12 -5.21 -2.62 12.56
CA MET A 12 -5.98 -3.35 11.54
C MET A 12 -5.09 -4.39 10.87
N ARG A 13 -5.61 -5.62 10.76
CA ARG A 13 -4.94 -6.75 10.11
C ARG A 13 -5.80 -7.32 8.98
N PHE A 14 -5.16 -7.71 7.88
CA PHE A 14 -5.77 -8.46 6.80
C PHE A 14 -4.79 -9.47 6.19
N ASP A 15 -5.29 -10.57 5.63
CA ASP A 15 -4.48 -11.70 5.18
C ASP A 15 -3.90 -11.50 3.76
N LYS A 16 -3.03 -10.49 3.61
CA LYS A 16 -2.27 -10.23 2.38
C LYS A 16 -0.83 -9.85 2.72
N GLY A 17 0.12 -10.65 2.26
CA GLY A 17 1.55 -10.36 2.39
C GLY A 17 2.07 -9.43 1.29
N TYR A 18 3.37 -9.12 1.36
CA TYR A 18 4.08 -8.39 0.31
C TYR A 18 4.02 -9.13 -1.03
N ILE A 19 3.82 -8.37 -2.11
CA ILE A 19 3.72 -8.93 -3.47
C ILE A 19 5.06 -9.52 -3.95
N ALA A 20 6.17 -8.96 -3.49
CA ALA A 20 7.52 -9.40 -3.84
C ALA A 20 8.41 -9.52 -2.59
N PRO A 21 9.19 -10.60 -2.42
CA PRO A 21 10.13 -10.77 -1.30
C PRO A 21 11.16 -9.64 -1.18
N LEU A 22 11.42 -8.94 -2.28
CA LEU A 22 12.31 -7.78 -2.31
C LEU A 22 11.83 -6.62 -1.42
N PHE A 23 10.58 -6.65 -0.95
CA PHE A 23 10.05 -5.70 0.02
C PHE A 23 10.42 -6.01 1.48
N ILE A 24 11.00 -7.16 1.79
CA ILE A 24 11.47 -7.50 3.14
C ILE A 24 12.47 -6.43 3.63
N THR A 25 12.30 -5.97 4.86
CA THR A 25 13.20 -5.02 5.55
C THR A 25 13.86 -5.65 6.77
N ASP A 26 13.21 -6.66 7.36
CA ASP A 26 13.78 -7.51 8.41
C ASP A 26 13.93 -8.93 7.85
N SER A 27 15.17 -9.29 7.52
CA SER A 27 15.48 -10.58 6.90
C SER A 27 15.47 -11.75 7.88
N ASP A 28 15.56 -11.50 9.18
CA ASP A 28 15.52 -12.55 10.20
C ASP A 28 14.07 -12.98 10.46
N ARG A 29 13.15 -12.00 10.49
CA ARG A 29 11.71 -12.24 10.67
C ARG A 29 10.95 -12.47 9.37
N LEU A 30 11.59 -12.21 8.22
CA LEU A 30 10.96 -12.19 6.90
C LEU A 30 9.77 -11.22 6.84
N GLU A 31 9.97 -10.03 7.39
CA GLU A 31 8.94 -8.99 7.52
C GLU A 31 9.31 -7.73 6.74
N ALA A 32 8.27 -6.99 6.34
CA ALA A 32 8.39 -5.65 5.81
C ALA A 32 7.79 -4.67 6.82
N VAL A 33 8.65 -3.87 7.44
CA VAL A 33 8.31 -2.93 8.51
C VAL A 33 8.55 -1.51 8.00
N LEU A 34 7.51 -0.70 8.04
CA LEU A 34 7.55 0.72 7.66
C LEU A 34 7.19 1.57 8.89
N ASP A 35 7.93 2.64 9.11
CA ASP A 35 7.71 3.60 10.20
C ASP A 35 7.17 4.92 9.64
N ASP A 36 6.06 5.41 10.20
CA ASP A 36 5.30 6.59 9.73
C ASP A 36 5.10 6.62 8.18
N PRO A 37 4.60 5.53 7.55
CA PRO A 37 4.41 5.48 6.12
C PRO A 37 3.23 6.33 5.64
N TYR A 38 3.36 6.80 4.40
CA TYR A 38 2.17 7.08 3.60
C TYR A 38 1.49 5.77 3.21
N VAL A 39 0.15 5.80 3.10
CA VAL A 39 -0.67 4.67 2.65
C VAL A 39 -1.40 5.06 1.37
N LEU A 40 -0.94 4.54 0.24
CA LEU A 40 -1.61 4.67 -1.06
C LEU A 40 -2.62 3.54 -1.23
N ILE A 41 -3.88 3.91 -1.47
CA ILE A 41 -5.00 2.97 -1.58
C ILE A 41 -5.62 3.12 -2.97
N VAL A 42 -5.58 2.07 -3.78
CA VAL A 42 -6.04 2.06 -5.17
C VAL A 42 -7.09 0.96 -5.37
N SER A 43 -8.22 1.26 -5.98
CA SER A 43 -9.27 0.26 -6.23
C SER A 43 -8.88 -0.73 -7.32
N GLY A 44 -8.16 -0.26 -8.34
CA GLY A 44 -7.73 -1.01 -9.52
C GLY A 44 -6.32 -1.56 -9.44
N LYS A 45 -5.87 -2.12 -10.56
CA LYS A 45 -4.50 -2.60 -10.77
C LYS A 45 -3.54 -1.44 -11.00
N VAL A 46 -2.30 -1.58 -10.55
CA VAL A 46 -1.20 -0.64 -10.82
C VAL A 46 -0.13 -1.37 -11.62
N SER A 47 -0.07 -1.11 -12.93
CA SER A 47 0.82 -1.84 -13.85
C SER A 47 1.81 -0.95 -14.59
N ALA A 48 1.40 0.26 -14.97
CA ALA A 48 2.22 1.19 -15.74
C ALA A 48 2.99 2.14 -14.83
N ASN A 49 4.29 2.31 -15.10
CA ASN A 49 5.12 3.21 -14.31
C ASN A 49 4.66 4.67 -14.42
N ARG A 50 4.22 5.11 -15.61
CA ARG A 50 3.76 6.47 -15.87
C ARG A 50 2.62 6.91 -14.94
N ASP A 51 1.79 5.97 -14.49
CA ASP A 51 0.60 6.26 -13.69
C ASP A 51 0.98 6.58 -12.24
N VAL A 52 2.01 5.94 -11.71
CA VAL A 52 2.40 6.03 -10.29
C VAL A 52 3.59 6.95 -10.05
N LEU A 53 4.48 7.09 -11.02
CA LEU A 53 5.74 7.83 -10.90
C LEU A 53 5.56 9.28 -10.40
N PRO A 54 4.58 10.08 -10.89
CA PRO A 54 4.37 11.45 -10.40
C PRO A 54 4.07 11.53 -8.90
N LEU A 55 3.38 10.52 -8.35
CA LEU A 55 3.08 10.44 -6.93
C LEU A 55 4.29 9.94 -6.14
N LEU A 56 5.00 8.93 -6.65
CA LEU A 56 6.20 8.39 -5.99
C LEU A 56 7.29 9.45 -5.86
N ASP A 57 7.48 10.31 -6.85
CA ASP A 57 8.45 11.42 -6.77
C ASP A 57 8.14 12.37 -5.61
N LYS A 58 6.85 12.67 -5.37
CA LYS A 58 6.41 13.48 -4.23
C LYS A 58 6.67 12.77 -2.90
N VAL A 59 6.47 11.45 -2.85
CA VAL A 59 6.77 10.63 -1.67
C VAL A 59 8.28 10.63 -1.40
N VAL A 60 9.12 10.44 -2.42
CA VAL A 60 10.59 10.50 -2.28
C VAL A 60 11.02 11.86 -1.72
N GLN A 61 10.48 12.96 -2.23
CA GLN A 61 10.77 14.31 -1.73
C GLN A 61 10.38 14.51 -0.26
N SER A 62 9.37 13.80 0.23
CA SER A 62 8.97 13.85 1.64
C SER A 62 9.90 13.06 2.58
N GLY A 63 10.74 12.16 2.05
CA GLY A 63 11.60 11.26 2.84
C GLY A 63 10.88 10.13 3.58
N LYS A 64 9.54 10.06 3.48
CA LYS A 64 8.72 9.04 4.14
C LYS A 64 8.62 7.74 3.33
N PRO A 65 8.44 6.59 3.99
CA PRO A 65 8.12 5.35 3.30
C PRO A 65 6.69 5.37 2.73
N VAL A 66 6.37 4.41 1.86
CA VAL A 66 5.01 4.22 1.34
C VAL A 66 4.58 2.76 1.31
N LEU A 67 3.39 2.49 1.84
CA LEU A 67 2.65 1.25 1.62
C LEU A 67 1.68 1.45 0.46
N VAL A 68 1.75 0.59 -0.55
CA VAL A 68 0.83 0.57 -1.69
C VAL A 68 -0.13 -0.60 -1.54
N ILE A 69 -1.43 -0.32 -1.48
CA ILE A 69 -2.52 -1.29 -1.41
C ILE A 69 -3.36 -1.13 -2.68
N ALA A 70 -3.38 -2.15 -3.54
CA ALA A 70 -4.08 -2.11 -4.83
C ALA A 70 -4.74 -3.46 -5.15
N GLU A 71 -5.62 -3.57 -6.15
CA GLU A 71 -6.10 -4.89 -6.63
C GLU A 71 -4.92 -5.82 -6.93
N ASP A 72 -3.94 -5.29 -7.68
CA ASP A 72 -2.63 -5.89 -7.89
C ASP A 72 -1.61 -4.81 -8.22
N VAL A 73 -0.33 -5.11 -7.98
CA VAL A 73 0.78 -4.26 -8.42
C VAL A 73 1.70 -5.12 -9.26
N GLU A 74 1.80 -4.83 -10.55
CA GLU A 74 2.46 -5.68 -11.54
C GLU A 74 3.27 -4.87 -12.56
N GLY A 75 3.91 -5.56 -13.50
CA GLY A 75 4.60 -4.93 -14.63
C GLY A 75 5.70 -3.92 -14.26
N GLU A 76 5.73 -2.81 -14.99
CA GLU A 76 6.75 -1.77 -14.83
C GLU A 76 6.61 -1.02 -13.50
N ALA A 77 5.38 -0.88 -12.99
CA ALA A 77 5.15 -0.25 -11.69
C ALA A 77 5.78 -1.05 -10.56
N LEU A 78 5.58 -2.37 -10.52
CA LEU A 78 6.21 -3.25 -9.54
C LEU A 78 7.74 -3.21 -9.65
N ALA A 79 8.26 -3.32 -10.88
CA ALA A 79 9.70 -3.25 -11.12
C ALA A 79 10.30 -1.94 -10.61
N THR A 80 9.61 -0.82 -10.81
CA THR A 80 10.05 0.50 -10.37
C THR A 80 10.08 0.61 -8.84
N LEU A 81 9.06 0.11 -8.14
CA LEU A 81 9.03 0.09 -6.68
C LEU A 81 10.19 -0.74 -6.11
N VAL A 82 10.41 -1.94 -6.67
CA VAL A 82 11.48 -2.85 -6.26
C VAL A 82 12.85 -2.21 -6.48
N VAL A 83 13.12 -1.68 -7.67
CA VAL A 83 14.43 -1.08 -8.00
C VAL A 83 14.71 0.13 -7.11
N ASN A 84 13.72 0.99 -6.87
CA ASN A 84 13.92 2.15 -6.00
C ASN A 84 14.13 1.75 -4.53
N LYS A 85 13.46 0.70 -4.04
CA LYS A 85 13.75 0.15 -2.71
C LYS A 85 15.17 -0.40 -2.63
N MET A 86 15.59 -1.22 -3.58
CA MET A 86 16.94 -1.81 -3.59
C MET A 86 18.04 -0.74 -3.63
N LYS A 87 17.78 0.37 -4.34
CA LYS A 87 18.69 1.52 -4.40
C LYS A 87 18.61 2.44 -3.17
N GLY A 88 17.68 2.21 -2.24
CA GLY A 88 17.45 3.07 -1.09
C GLY A 88 16.82 4.42 -1.41
N VAL A 89 16.33 4.63 -2.63
CA VAL A 89 15.71 5.88 -3.10
C VAL A 89 14.30 6.03 -2.52
N LEU A 90 13.54 4.93 -2.48
CA LEU A 90 12.18 4.90 -1.95
C LEU A 90 12.01 3.67 -1.07
N ARG A 91 11.73 3.89 0.22
CA ARG A 91 11.30 2.81 1.11
C ARG A 91 9.84 2.50 0.81
N SER A 92 9.56 1.37 0.16
CA SER A 92 8.20 1.01 -0.24
C SER A 92 7.87 -0.46 0.01
N VAL A 93 6.58 -0.74 0.17
CA VAL A 93 6.02 -2.09 0.20
C VAL A 93 4.74 -2.07 -0.62
N ALA A 94 4.53 -3.09 -1.45
CA ALA A 94 3.25 -3.28 -2.14
C ALA A 94 2.56 -4.56 -1.67
N VAL A 95 1.28 -4.46 -1.39
CA VAL A 95 0.40 -5.57 -1.01
C VAL A 95 -0.86 -5.55 -1.87
N ARG A 96 -1.48 -6.72 -2.06
CA ARG A 96 -2.81 -6.77 -2.67
C ARG A 96 -3.87 -6.33 -1.67
N ALA A 97 -4.91 -5.69 -2.17
CA ALA A 97 -6.10 -5.34 -1.41
C ALA A 97 -6.79 -6.60 -0.87
N PRO A 98 -7.35 -6.55 0.35
CA PRO A 98 -8.09 -7.67 0.90
C PRO A 98 -9.48 -7.80 0.26
N GLY A 99 -10.04 -9.01 0.31
CA GLY A 99 -11.35 -9.31 -0.27
C GLY A 99 -11.37 -9.40 -1.80
N PHE A 100 -12.59 -9.44 -2.37
CA PHE A 100 -12.87 -9.46 -3.81
C PHE A 100 -14.18 -8.71 -4.10
N GLY A 101 -14.39 -8.28 -5.34
CA GLY A 101 -15.63 -7.59 -5.75
C GLY A 101 -15.99 -6.40 -4.87
N ASP A 102 -17.26 -6.27 -4.50
CA ASP A 102 -17.77 -5.19 -3.64
C ASP A 102 -17.19 -5.23 -2.22
N ARG A 103 -16.87 -6.43 -1.70
CA ARG A 103 -16.26 -6.56 -0.37
C ARG A 103 -14.88 -5.91 -0.33
N ARG A 104 -14.10 -6.03 -1.40
CA ARG A 104 -12.81 -5.34 -1.50
C ARG A 104 -12.96 -3.82 -1.52
N LYS A 105 -13.96 -3.30 -2.25
CA LYS A 105 -14.24 -1.86 -2.27
C LYS A 105 -14.59 -1.34 -0.87
N ALA A 106 -15.44 -2.08 -0.13
CA ALA A 106 -15.78 -1.76 1.24
C ALA A 106 -14.54 -1.78 2.16
N MET A 107 -13.72 -2.83 2.10
CA MET A 107 -12.51 -2.93 2.93
C MET A 107 -11.46 -1.86 2.59
N LEU A 108 -11.30 -1.48 1.32
CA LEU A 108 -10.42 -0.38 0.93
C LEU A 108 -10.90 0.96 1.51
N ASN A 109 -12.21 1.20 1.53
CA ASN A 109 -12.78 2.37 2.19
C ASN A 109 -12.55 2.34 3.70
N ASP A 110 -12.68 1.18 4.35
CA ASP A 110 -12.39 1.04 5.79
C ASP A 110 -10.93 1.39 6.10
N ILE A 111 -9.98 0.91 5.29
CA ILE A 111 -8.55 1.25 5.40
C ILE A 111 -8.34 2.75 5.19
N ALA A 112 -9.00 3.35 4.19
CA ALA A 112 -8.91 4.77 3.91
C ALA A 112 -9.40 5.61 5.09
N ILE A 113 -10.56 5.26 5.67
CA ILE A 113 -11.10 5.93 6.85
C ILE A 113 -10.15 5.79 8.05
N LEU A 114 -9.64 4.58 8.31
CA LEU A 114 -8.75 4.33 9.44
C LEU A 114 -7.44 5.11 9.35
N THR A 115 -6.88 5.21 8.15
CA THR A 115 -5.59 5.88 7.88
C THR A 115 -5.73 7.36 7.53
N GLY A 116 -6.97 7.89 7.43
CA GLY A 116 -7.24 9.26 7.02
C GLY A 116 -6.92 9.56 5.55
N GLY A 117 -6.86 8.54 4.69
CA GLY A 117 -6.63 8.67 3.26
C GLY A 117 -7.91 8.60 2.42
N GLN A 118 -7.74 8.57 1.10
CA GLN A 118 -8.83 8.42 0.13
C GLN A 118 -8.49 7.34 -0.91
N VAL A 119 -9.47 6.49 -1.23
CA VAL A 119 -9.29 5.46 -2.26
C VAL A 119 -9.21 6.12 -3.65
N VAL A 120 -8.10 5.90 -4.34
CA VAL A 120 -7.94 6.28 -5.75
C VAL A 120 -8.70 5.28 -6.61
N ALA A 121 -9.79 5.75 -7.21
CA ALA A 121 -10.75 4.95 -7.93
C ALA A 121 -11.24 5.69 -9.18
N GLU A 122 -11.02 5.09 -10.36
CA GLU A 122 -11.41 5.71 -11.63
C GLU A 122 -12.92 5.88 -11.75
N GLU A 123 -13.71 4.99 -11.13
CA GLU A 123 -15.16 5.06 -11.13
C GLU A 123 -15.74 6.34 -10.50
N VAL A 124 -14.97 7.04 -9.67
CA VAL A 124 -15.33 8.32 -9.05
C VAL A 124 -14.49 9.49 -9.59
N GLY A 125 -13.78 9.27 -10.70
CA GLY A 125 -13.00 10.30 -11.41
C GLY A 125 -11.60 10.56 -10.84
N LEU A 126 -11.13 9.75 -9.89
CA LEU A 126 -9.79 9.90 -9.33
C LEU A 126 -8.79 9.02 -10.08
N LYS A 127 -7.78 9.66 -10.66
CA LYS A 127 -6.70 8.98 -11.39
C LYS A 127 -5.41 9.00 -10.59
N LEU A 128 -4.69 7.88 -10.64
CA LEU A 128 -3.39 7.74 -9.98
C LEU A 128 -2.36 8.75 -10.50
N GLU A 129 -2.37 9.01 -11.82
CA GLU A 129 -1.52 9.99 -12.51
C GLU A 129 -1.59 11.39 -11.88
N THR A 130 -2.77 11.77 -11.39
CA THR A 130 -3.05 13.10 -10.84
C THR A 130 -3.09 13.10 -9.31
N ALA A 131 -2.85 11.96 -8.66
CA ALA A 131 -2.92 11.85 -7.22
C ALA A 131 -1.87 12.75 -6.53
N THR A 132 -2.23 13.22 -5.36
CA THR A 132 -1.45 14.13 -4.52
C THR A 132 -1.30 13.54 -3.12
N LEU A 133 -0.35 14.07 -2.34
CA LEU A 133 -0.01 13.53 -1.02
C LEU A 133 -1.18 13.61 -0.02
N ASP A 134 -2.11 14.54 -0.21
CA ASP A 134 -3.33 14.69 0.60
C ASP A 134 -4.34 13.54 0.44
N LEU A 135 -4.24 12.75 -0.64
CA LEU A 135 -5.05 11.56 -0.81
C LEU A 135 -4.48 10.36 -0.04
N LEU A 136 -3.22 10.43 0.40
CA LEU A 136 -2.55 9.32 1.08
C LEU A 136 -2.93 9.28 2.55
N GLY A 137 -3.24 8.08 3.04
CA GLY A 137 -3.37 7.84 4.47
C GLY A 137 -2.01 7.87 5.17
N ARG A 138 -2.04 7.74 6.50
CA ARG A 138 -0.87 7.59 7.37
C ARG A 138 -1.13 6.52 8.43
N ALA A 139 -0.06 5.89 8.91
CA ALA A 139 -0.09 4.88 9.96
C ALA A 139 1.14 4.99 10.85
#